data_AF-A0A3A8ER67-F1
#
_entry.id   AF-A0A3A8ER67-F1
#
_cell.length_a   1.000
_cell.length_b   1.000
_cell.length_c   1.000
_cell.angle_alpha   90.00
_cell.angle_beta   90.00
_cell.angle_gamma   90.00
#
_symmetry.space_group_name_H-M   'P 1'
#
loop_
_entity.id
_entity.type
_entity.pdbx_description
1 polymer ?
#
loop_
_entity_poly.entity_id
_entity_poly.type
_entity_poly.pdbx_seq_one_letter_code
_entity_poly.pdbx_strand_id
1 'polypeptide(L)'
;MKIKQWITSLLFTSLFLGIQSSCFASPATDKSIDKLMQLSNISEIFKQSTRDMQPYFDQQAEDLVRQVTGAQTFNIDQQNAVLQISALYSEVQQRITTDPKFIDVFKTLFKKTFTEEEVQANIAFLSTPLGQSINQKMNLLMSEIMLETTKFSQEQMLKEENQKLIKQKMEAILVPLVQGRED
;
A
#
# COMPACT_ATOMS: atom_id res chain seq x y z
N MET A 1 53.53 -21.00 -57.21
CA MET A 1 52.43 -21.86 -56.75
C MET A 1 52.33 -21.81 -55.22
N LYS A 2 51.89 -20.68 -54.63
CA LYS A 2 51.74 -20.49 -53.17
C LYS A 2 50.79 -19.33 -52.85
N ILE A 3 49.47 -19.49 -53.02
CA ILE A 3 48.48 -18.51 -52.54
C ILE A 3 47.21 -19.18 -51.93
N LYS A 4 47.10 -20.52 -51.91
CA LYS A 4 45.80 -21.19 -51.67
C LYS A 4 45.56 -21.78 -50.28
N GLN A 5 46.31 -21.36 -49.25
CA GLN A 5 46.19 -21.95 -47.90
C GLN A 5 45.86 -20.97 -46.76
N TRP A 6 45.62 -19.70 -47.05
CA TRP A 6 45.35 -18.68 -46.00
C TRP A 6 43.88 -18.26 -45.88
N ILE A 7 42.95 -18.97 -46.53
CA ILE A 7 41.51 -18.65 -46.47
C ILE A 7 40.73 -19.65 -45.58
N THR A 8 41.28 -20.82 -45.26
CA THR A 8 40.57 -21.86 -44.50
C THR A 8 40.67 -21.74 -42.98
N SER A 9 41.48 -20.84 -42.43
CA SER A 9 41.60 -20.64 -40.96
C SER A 9 40.70 -19.54 -40.38
N LEU A 10 39.82 -18.93 -41.18
CA LEU A 10 38.93 -17.84 -40.73
C LEU A 10 37.45 -18.23 -40.63
N LEU A 11 37.14 -19.54 -40.69
CA LEU A 11 35.77 -20.07 -40.64
C LEU A 11 35.44 -20.90 -39.38
N PHE A 12 36.30 -20.88 -38.36
CA PHE A 12 36.12 -21.67 -37.12
C PHE A 12 35.92 -20.85 -35.84
N THR A 13 35.62 -19.55 -35.96
CA THR A 13 35.46 -18.63 -34.81
C THR A 13 34.06 -18.02 -34.67
N SER A 14 33.03 -18.61 -35.31
CA SER A 14 31.69 -18.00 -35.42
C SER A 14 30.54 -18.89 -34.92
N LEU A 15 30.73 -19.69 -33.86
CA LEU A 15 29.62 -20.47 -33.29
C LEU A 15 29.66 -20.60 -31.75
N PHE A 16 29.88 -19.48 -31.05
CA PHE A 16 29.60 -19.34 -29.62
C PHE A 16 28.77 -18.08 -29.30
N LEU A 17 27.96 -17.63 -30.26
CA LEU A 17 26.94 -16.62 -29.99
C LEU A 17 25.76 -17.27 -29.29
N GLY A 18 25.86 -17.25 -27.95
CA GLY A 18 24.77 -17.17 -26.99
C GLY A 18 23.50 -17.93 -27.32
N ILE A 19 23.37 -19.14 -26.75
CA ILE A 19 22.07 -19.56 -26.24
C ILE A 19 21.74 -18.58 -25.12
N GLN A 20 21.21 -17.41 -25.47
CA GLN A 20 20.45 -16.62 -24.52
C GLN A 20 19.24 -17.46 -24.21
N SER A 21 19.39 -18.29 -23.20
CA SER A 21 18.27 -18.93 -22.53
C SER A 21 17.35 -17.78 -22.19
N SER A 22 16.27 -17.66 -22.95
CA SER A 22 15.14 -16.87 -22.51
C SER A 22 14.67 -17.61 -21.27
N CYS A 23 15.28 -17.26 -20.13
CA CYS A 23 14.84 -17.71 -18.83
C CYS A 23 13.46 -17.07 -18.72
N PHE A 24 12.44 -17.82 -19.14
CA PHE A 24 11.08 -17.52 -18.79
C PHE A 24 11.07 -17.61 -17.27
N ALA A 25 11.19 -16.44 -16.66
CA ALA A 25 11.32 -16.28 -15.23
C ALA A 25 10.15 -17.04 -14.59
N SER A 26 10.47 -18.00 -13.73
CA SER A 26 9.45 -18.85 -13.14
C SER A 26 8.50 -17.97 -12.32
N PRO A 27 7.18 -18.24 -12.29
CA PRO A 27 6.32 -17.66 -11.28
C PRO A 27 6.90 -17.94 -9.89
N ALA A 28 6.77 -16.99 -8.97
CA ALA A 28 7.20 -17.18 -7.60
C ALA A 28 6.45 -18.36 -6.92
N THR A 29 7.16 -19.11 -6.09
CA THR A 29 6.63 -20.26 -5.36
C THR A 29 5.99 -19.83 -4.03
N ASP A 30 5.08 -20.64 -3.50
CA ASP A 30 4.47 -20.39 -2.17
C ASP A 30 5.53 -20.28 -1.07
N LYS A 31 6.52 -21.17 -1.10
CA LYS A 31 7.58 -21.20 -0.09
C LYS A 31 8.40 -19.90 -0.08
N SER A 32 8.74 -19.39 -1.26
CA SER A 32 9.53 -18.17 -1.39
C SER A 32 8.71 -16.96 -0.97
N ILE A 33 7.44 -16.89 -1.36
CA ILE A 33 6.55 -15.82 -0.92
C ILE A 33 6.35 -15.86 0.59
N ASP A 34 6.09 -17.02 1.20
CA ASP A 34 5.96 -17.14 2.65
C ASP A 34 7.19 -16.61 3.38
N LYS A 35 8.38 -16.93 2.85
CA LYS A 35 9.64 -16.44 3.41
C LYS A 35 9.77 -14.92 3.24
N LEU A 36 9.44 -14.40 2.07
CA LEU A 36 9.45 -12.97 1.79
C LEU A 36 8.47 -12.22 2.72
N MET A 37 7.24 -12.70 2.87
CA MET A 37 6.24 -12.10 3.75
C MET A 37 6.72 -12.05 5.22
N GLN A 38 7.39 -13.12 5.67
CA GLN A 38 7.99 -13.17 7.00
C GLN A 38 9.09 -12.11 7.16
N LEU A 39 10.04 -12.03 6.22
CA LEU A 39 11.16 -11.09 6.29
C LEU A 39 10.73 -9.63 6.13
N SER A 40 9.69 -9.39 5.33
CA SER A 40 9.10 -8.07 5.11
C SER A 40 8.21 -7.59 6.27
N ASN A 41 8.00 -8.40 7.31
CA ASN A 41 7.13 -8.11 8.45
C ASN A 41 5.70 -7.73 8.06
N ILE A 42 5.14 -8.37 7.03
CA ILE A 42 3.80 -8.03 6.51
C ILE A 42 2.70 -8.19 7.57
N SER A 43 2.83 -9.16 8.47
CA SER A 43 1.87 -9.31 9.59
C SER A 43 1.83 -8.08 10.48
N GLU A 44 2.97 -7.43 10.74
CA GLU A 44 3.00 -6.20 11.53
C GLU A 44 2.42 -5.02 10.75
N ILE A 45 2.62 -4.97 9.43
CA ILE A 45 1.99 -3.96 8.57
C ILE A 45 0.46 -4.04 8.67
N PHE A 46 -0.12 -5.24 8.61
CA PHE A 46 -1.58 -5.40 8.76
C PHE A 46 -2.08 -5.01 10.16
N LYS A 47 -1.33 -5.35 11.21
CA LYS A 47 -1.66 -4.93 12.58
C LYS A 47 -1.58 -3.42 12.73
N GLN A 48 -0.52 -2.80 12.22
CA GLN A 48 -0.35 -1.35 12.25
C GLN A 48 -1.47 -0.67 11.48
N SER A 49 -1.79 -1.14 10.27
CA SER A 49 -2.90 -0.62 9.47
C SER A 49 -4.24 -0.71 10.22
N THR A 50 -4.48 -1.78 10.96
CA THR A 50 -5.70 -1.89 11.81
C THR A 50 -5.71 -0.85 12.92
N ARG A 51 -4.55 -0.60 13.56
CA ARG A 51 -4.41 0.47 14.59
C ARG A 51 -4.61 1.86 13.99
N ASP A 52 -4.07 2.12 12.81
CA ASP A 52 -4.18 3.41 12.13
C ASP A 52 -5.62 3.71 11.72
N MET A 53 -6.45 2.67 11.54
CA MET A 53 -7.88 2.79 11.26
C MET A 53 -8.75 3.02 12.51
N GLN A 54 -8.18 2.98 13.72
CA GLN A 54 -8.95 3.13 14.96
C GLN A 54 -9.85 4.39 14.98
N PRO A 55 -9.39 5.59 14.57
CA PRO A 55 -10.24 6.78 14.53
C PRO A 55 -11.45 6.63 13.60
N TYR A 56 -11.30 5.87 12.52
CA TYR A 56 -12.41 5.58 11.59
C TYR A 56 -13.43 4.60 12.19
N PHE A 57 -12.99 3.64 13.00
CA PHE A 57 -13.88 2.76 13.76
C PHE A 57 -14.62 3.52 14.85
N ASP A 58 -13.93 4.43 15.55
CA ASP A 58 -14.54 5.30 16.56
C ASP A 58 -15.66 6.14 15.92
N GLN A 59 -15.37 6.79 14.79
CA GLN A 59 -16.36 7.60 14.08
C GLN A 59 -17.57 6.77 13.60
N GLN A 60 -17.35 5.60 12.99
CA GLN A 60 -18.46 4.74 12.55
C GLN A 60 -19.32 4.26 13.71
N ALA A 61 -18.71 3.96 14.86
CA ALA A 61 -19.44 3.56 16.05
C ALA A 61 -20.31 4.71 16.58
N GLU A 62 -19.79 5.94 16.61
CA GLU A 62 -20.58 7.12 16.94
C GLU A 62 -21.77 7.31 15.99
N ASP A 63 -21.53 7.28 14.68
CA ASP A 63 -22.57 7.45 13.67
C ASP A 63 -23.67 6.39 13.80
N LEU A 64 -23.30 5.13 14.03
CA LEU A 64 -24.25 4.05 14.25
C LEU A 64 -25.11 4.28 15.51
N VAL A 65 -24.49 4.67 16.63
CA VAL A 65 -25.23 4.94 17.87
C VAL A 65 -26.16 6.14 17.69
N ARG A 66 -25.74 7.20 17.00
CA ARG A 66 -26.62 8.34 16.66
C ARG A 66 -27.79 7.90 15.79
N GLN A 67 -27.53 7.11 14.76
CA GLN A 67 -28.55 6.64 13.83
C GLN A 67 -29.61 5.77 14.55
N VAL A 68 -29.19 4.89 15.45
CA VAL A 68 -30.09 3.96 16.15
C VAL A 68 -30.87 4.66 17.26
N THR A 69 -30.24 5.60 17.98
CA THR A 69 -30.84 6.23 19.17
C THR A 69 -31.49 7.58 18.89
N GLY A 70 -31.16 8.23 17.77
CA GLY A 70 -31.53 9.61 17.47
C GLY A 70 -30.85 10.67 18.35
N ALA A 71 -29.86 10.29 19.15
CA ALA A 71 -29.25 11.16 20.15
C ALA A 71 -28.33 12.23 19.52
N GLN A 72 -28.53 13.50 19.89
CA GLN A 72 -27.58 14.57 19.55
C GLN A 72 -26.39 14.62 20.52
N THR A 73 -26.57 14.19 21.76
CA THR A 73 -25.52 14.05 22.77
C THR A 73 -25.65 12.69 23.43
N PHE A 74 -24.51 12.04 23.69
CA PHE A 74 -24.51 10.70 24.27
C PHE A 74 -24.55 10.74 25.79
N ASN A 75 -25.45 9.95 26.39
CA ASN A 75 -25.37 9.59 27.80
C ASN A 75 -24.28 8.52 28.04
N ILE A 76 -24.06 8.15 29.30
CA ILE A 76 -22.98 7.21 29.69
C ILE A 76 -23.16 5.84 29.00
N ASP A 77 -24.39 5.32 28.92
CA ASP A 77 -24.64 4.01 28.31
C ASP A 77 -24.37 4.05 26.79
N GLN A 78 -24.72 5.14 26.12
CA GLN A 78 -24.44 5.36 24.71
C GLN A 78 -22.95 5.53 24.44
N GLN A 79 -22.21 6.24 25.29
CA GLN A 79 -20.75 6.35 25.18
C GLN A 79 -20.08 4.97 25.35
N ASN A 80 -20.55 4.18 26.32
CA ASN A 80 -20.07 2.81 26.51
C ASN A 80 -20.38 1.92 25.30
N ALA A 81 -21.56 2.08 24.69
CA ALA A 81 -21.92 1.38 23.46
C ALA A 81 -21.00 1.76 22.28
N VAL A 82 -20.68 3.05 22.10
CA VAL A 82 -19.72 3.52 21.10
C VAL A 82 -18.36 2.81 21.26
N LEU A 83 -17.82 2.79 22.49
CA LEU A 83 -16.54 2.14 22.75
C LEU A 83 -16.56 0.64 22.42
N GLN A 84 -17.64 -0.06 22.79
CA GLN A 84 -17.80 -1.48 22.51
C GLN A 84 -17.93 -1.77 21.01
N ILE A 85 -18.71 -0.95 20.29
CA ILE A 85 -18.90 -1.11 18.84
C ILE A 85 -17.58 -0.80 18.10
N SER A 86 -16.86 0.24 18.49
CA SER A 86 -15.56 0.55 17.89
C SER A 86 -14.56 -0.60 18.10
N ALA A 87 -14.50 -1.15 19.33
CA ALA A 87 -13.68 -2.33 19.62
C ALA A 87 -14.09 -3.54 18.78
N LEU A 88 -15.41 -3.76 18.57
CA LEU A 88 -15.92 -4.82 17.71
C LEU A 88 -15.49 -4.64 16.25
N TYR A 89 -15.54 -3.42 15.70
CA TYR A 89 -15.04 -3.15 14.35
C TYR A 89 -13.55 -3.45 14.22
N SER A 90 -12.75 -3.01 15.20
CA SER A 90 -11.32 -3.29 15.25
C SER A 90 -11.04 -4.80 15.31
N GLU A 91 -11.78 -5.54 16.15
CA GLU A 91 -11.66 -7.00 16.26
C GLU A 91 -12.03 -7.70 14.95
N VAL A 92 -13.14 -7.32 14.31
CA VAL A 92 -13.55 -7.88 13.02
C VAL A 92 -12.50 -7.60 11.95
N GLN A 93 -11.96 -6.38 11.89
CA GLN A 93 -10.89 -6.05 10.95
C GLN A 93 -9.63 -6.89 11.18
N GLN A 94 -9.26 -7.13 12.44
CA GLN A 94 -8.15 -8.01 12.76
C GLN A 94 -8.41 -9.45 12.31
N ARG A 95 -9.64 -9.96 12.51
CA ARG A 95 -10.02 -11.31 12.02
C ARG A 95 -9.93 -11.40 10.50
N ILE A 96 -10.38 -10.38 9.77
CA ILE A 96 -10.29 -10.33 8.29
C ILE A 96 -8.82 -10.36 7.84
N THR A 97 -7.98 -9.50 8.42
CA THR A 97 -6.57 -9.36 7.99
C THR A 97 -5.69 -10.54 8.39
N THR A 98 -6.15 -11.38 9.32
CA THR A 98 -5.49 -12.62 9.72
C THR A 98 -6.14 -13.89 9.13
N ASP A 99 -7.23 -13.74 8.38
CA ASP A 99 -7.90 -14.87 7.71
C ASP A 99 -6.97 -15.49 6.65
N PRO A 100 -6.77 -16.82 6.66
CA PRO A 100 -5.91 -17.48 5.68
C PRO A 100 -6.27 -17.20 4.21
N LYS A 101 -7.57 -17.05 3.90
CA LYS A 101 -8.02 -16.69 2.54
C LYS A 101 -7.60 -15.29 2.15
N PHE A 102 -7.61 -14.35 3.10
CA PHE A 102 -7.11 -13.00 2.85
C PHE A 102 -5.59 -13.02 2.59
N ILE A 103 -4.85 -13.81 3.37
CA ILE A 103 -3.42 -14.02 3.14
C ILE A 103 -3.17 -14.65 1.76
N ASP A 104 -3.96 -15.64 1.34
CA ASP A 104 -3.81 -16.28 0.02
C ASP A 104 -4.09 -15.33 -1.14
N VAL A 105 -5.01 -14.37 -0.99
CA VAL A 105 -5.20 -13.28 -1.97
C VAL A 105 -3.91 -12.49 -2.12
N PHE A 106 -3.26 -12.15 -1.00
CA PHE A 106 -1.97 -11.45 -1.01
C PHE A 106 -0.88 -12.28 -1.68
N LYS A 107 -0.75 -13.57 -1.33
CA LYS A 107 0.22 -14.47 -1.98
C LYS A 107 -0.01 -14.55 -3.48
N THR A 108 -1.26 -14.64 -3.91
CA THR A 108 -1.62 -14.66 -5.33
C THR A 108 -1.17 -13.39 -6.06
N LEU A 109 -1.32 -12.22 -5.43
CA LEU A 109 -0.80 -10.97 -5.98
C LEU A 109 0.73 -10.99 -6.11
N PHE A 110 1.46 -11.45 -5.10
CA PHE A 110 2.92 -11.60 -5.19
C PHE A 110 3.34 -12.52 -6.33
N LYS A 111 2.70 -13.68 -6.50
CA LYS A 111 2.98 -14.60 -7.62
C LYS A 111 2.70 -14.00 -8.99
N LYS A 112 1.70 -13.12 -9.07
CA LYS A 112 1.30 -12.44 -10.31
C LYS A 112 2.26 -11.31 -10.66
N THR A 113 2.82 -10.65 -9.65
CA THR A 113 3.65 -9.44 -9.82
C THR A 113 5.13 -9.75 -9.96
N PHE A 114 5.65 -10.71 -9.21
CA PHE A 114 7.08 -10.98 -9.14
C PHE A 114 7.43 -12.37 -9.68
N THR A 115 8.60 -12.46 -10.29
CA THR A 115 9.19 -13.74 -10.66
C THR A 115 9.86 -14.37 -9.44
N GLU A 116 10.15 -15.68 -9.50
CA GLU A 116 10.87 -16.38 -8.44
C GLU A 116 12.26 -15.76 -8.21
N GLU A 117 12.97 -15.37 -9.26
CA GLU A 117 14.30 -14.76 -9.17
C GLU A 117 14.27 -13.40 -8.45
N GLU A 118 13.26 -12.58 -8.74
CA GLU A 118 13.05 -11.29 -8.07
C GLU A 118 12.71 -11.48 -6.59
N VAL A 119 11.86 -12.45 -6.27
CA VAL A 119 11.52 -12.81 -4.89
C VAL A 119 12.76 -13.31 -4.14
N GLN A 120 13.58 -14.17 -4.75
CA GLN A 120 14.82 -14.66 -4.14
C GLN A 120 15.84 -13.55 -3.91
N ALA A 121 16.00 -12.63 -4.86
CA ALA A 121 16.88 -11.47 -4.68
C ALA A 121 16.42 -10.61 -3.51
N ASN A 122 15.11 -10.39 -3.37
CA ASN A 122 14.53 -9.63 -2.27
C ASN A 122 14.72 -10.36 -0.92
N ILE A 123 14.48 -11.67 -0.87
CA ILE A 123 14.75 -12.51 0.31
C ILE A 123 16.23 -12.42 0.71
N ALA A 124 17.16 -12.52 -0.24
CA ALA A 124 18.59 -12.44 0.03
C ALA A 124 18.97 -11.09 0.66
N PHE A 125 18.44 -10.00 0.12
CA PHE A 125 18.62 -8.67 0.68
C PHE A 125 18.05 -8.57 2.11
N LEU A 126 16.76 -8.91 2.30
CA LEU A 126 16.06 -8.84 3.59
C LEU A 126 16.55 -9.86 4.62
N SER A 127 17.34 -10.85 4.21
CA SER A 127 17.99 -11.78 5.15
C SER A 127 19.21 -11.15 5.83
N THR A 128 19.70 -10.00 5.34
CA THR A 128 20.80 -9.27 5.98
C THR A 128 20.26 -8.30 7.05
N PRO A 129 21.02 -8.05 8.15
CA PRO A 129 20.62 -7.05 9.14
C PRO A 129 20.42 -5.65 8.55
N LEU A 130 21.24 -5.29 7.55
CA LEU A 130 21.13 -4.01 6.87
C LEU A 130 19.87 -3.94 6.00
N GLY A 131 19.54 -5.01 5.27
CA GLY A 131 18.32 -5.08 4.46
C GLY A 131 17.05 -4.98 5.30
N GLN A 132 17.01 -5.65 6.46
CA GLN A 132 15.90 -5.51 7.42
C GLN A 132 15.78 -4.07 7.95
N SER A 133 16.91 -3.48 8.34
CA SER A 133 16.95 -2.09 8.84
C SER A 133 16.46 -1.10 7.78
N ILE A 134 16.91 -1.26 6.52
CA ILE A 134 16.45 -0.45 5.40
C ILE A 134 14.95 -0.63 5.21
N ASN A 135 14.45 -1.86 5.13
CA ASN A 135 13.03 -2.14 4.92
C ASN A 135 12.13 -1.51 6.01
N GLN A 136 12.52 -1.64 7.28
CA GLN A 136 11.81 -1.04 8.40
C GLN A 136 11.81 0.49 8.33
N LYS A 137 12.98 1.10 8.12
CA LYS A 137 13.10 2.56 7.98
C LYS A 137 12.36 3.09 6.75
N MET A 138 12.26 2.29 5.69
CA MET A 138 11.54 2.68 4.49
C MET A 138 10.05 2.83 4.75
N ASN A 139 9.46 1.87 5.47
CA ASN A 139 8.06 1.95 5.88
C ASN A 139 7.82 3.15 6.80
N LEU A 140 8.70 3.39 7.77
CA LEU A 140 8.60 4.55 8.65
C LEU A 140 8.70 5.87 7.89
N LEU A 141 9.68 6.01 6.99
CA LEU A 141 9.85 7.22 6.20
C LEU A 141 8.62 7.51 5.34
N MET A 142 8.01 6.49 4.71
CA MET A 142 6.78 6.70 3.93
C MET A 142 5.62 7.19 4.80
N SER A 143 5.48 6.68 6.02
CA SER A 143 4.49 7.17 6.98
C SER A 143 4.75 8.63 7.37
N GLU A 144 6.00 8.97 7.69
CA GLU A 144 6.40 10.33 8.05
C GLU A 144 6.20 11.31 6.89
N ILE A 145 6.53 10.92 5.65
CA ILE A 145 6.29 11.72 4.45
C ILE A 145 4.80 12.03 4.30
N MET A 146 3.91 11.06 4.49
CA MET A 146 2.47 11.30 4.40
C MET A 146 2.01 12.30 5.46
N LEU A 147 2.43 12.13 6.72
CA LEU A 147 2.08 13.04 7.80
C LEU A 147 2.56 14.48 7.55
N GLU A 148 3.83 14.66 7.16
CA GLU A 148 4.39 15.98 6.86
C GLU A 148 3.72 16.60 5.63
N THR A 149 3.39 15.79 4.60
CA THR A 149 2.68 16.28 3.42
C THR A 149 1.27 16.75 3.77
N THR A 150 0.54 15.98 4.60
CA THR A 150 -0.79 16.39 5.09
C THR A 150 -0.71 17.68 5.90
N LYS A 151 0.26 17.79 6.82
CA LYS A 151 0.48 19.00 7.61
C LYS A 151 0.80 20.20 6.72
N PHE A 152 1.76 20.06 5.81
CA PHE A 152 2.12 21.10 4.85
C PHE A 152 0.90 21.51 4.01
N SER A 153 0.11 20.55 3.53
CA SER A 153 -1.11 20.83 2.76
C SER A 153 -2.12 21.63 3.57
N GLN A 154 -2.36 21.28 4.84
CA GLN A 154 -3.22 22.04 5.74
C GLN A 154 -2.70 23.46 5.96
N GLU A 155 -1.40 23.62 6.23
CA GLU A 155 -0.77 24.93 6.38
C GLU A 155 -0.93 25.79 5.11
N GLN A 156 -0.75 25.20 3.92
CA GLN A 156 -0.99 25.91 2.66
C GLN A 156 -2.46 26.30 2.50
N MET A 157 -3.41 25.42 2.82
CA MET A 157 -4.85 25.71 2.72
C MET A 157 -5.28 26.86 3.65
N LEU A 158 -4.62 27.01 4.80
CA LEU A 158 -4.91 28.07 5.76
C LEU A 158 -4.33 29.44 5.38
N LYS A 159 -3.44 29.52 4.38
CA LYS A 159 -2.92 30.81 3.90
C LYS A 159 -4.04 31.66 3.29
N GLU A 160 -4.02 32.96 3.60
CA GLU A 160 -5.06 33.91 3.15
C GLU A 160 -5.27 33.90 1.63
N GLU A 161 -4.18 33.85 0.85
CA GLU A 161 -4.24 33.81 -0.62
C GLU A 161 -5.02 32.59 -1.13
N ASN A 162 -4.82 31.42 -0.51
CA ASN A 162 -5.48 30.18 -0.88
C ASN A 162 -6.92 30.14 -0.37
N GLN A 163 -7.20 30.64 0.84
CA GLN A 163 -8.57 30.80 1.33
C GLN A 163 -9.39 31.72 0.44
N LYS A 164 -8.81 32.85 0.00
CA LYS A 164 -9.46 33.78 -0.91
C LYS A 164 -9.75 33.13 -2.27
N LEU A 165 -8.78 32.39 -2.81
CA LEU A 165 -8.96 31.65 -4.07
C LEU A 165 -10.08 30.60 -3.95
N ILE A 166 -10.08 29.82 -2.87
CA ILE A 166 -11.11 28.80 -2.59
C ILE A 166 -12.48 29.45 -2.50
N LYS A 167 -12.62 30.52 -1.72
CA LYS A 167 -13.89 31.25 -1.56
C LYS A 167 -14.41 31.76 -2.91
N GLN A 168 -13.57 32.45 -3.68
CA GLN A 168 -13.95 33.00 -4.99
C GLN A 168 -14.42 31.91 -5.97
N LYS A 169 -13.67 30.79 -6.05
CA LYS A 169 -14.06 29.68 -6.93
C LYS A 169 -15.32 28.98 -6.45
N MET A 170 -15.48 28.82 -5.14
CA MET A 170 -16.65 28.20 -4.54
C MET A 170 -17.91 29.03 -4.78
N GLU A 171 -17.84 30.36 -4.63
CA GLU A 171 -18.94 31.27 -4.97
C GLU A 171 -19.34 31.14 -6.44
N ALA A 172 -18.36 31.13 -7.37
CA ALA A 172 -18.63 30.95 -8.79
C ALA A 172 -19.31 29.60 -9.12
N ILE A 173 -19.04 28.56 -8.35
CA ILE A 173 -19.67 27.23 -8.51
C ILE A 173 -21.07 27.21 -7.91
N LEU A 174 -21.26 27.75 -6.70
CA LEU A 174 -22.48 27.58 -5.91
C LEU A 174 -23.57 28.59 -6.25
N VAL A 175 -23.23 29.85 -6.56
CA VAL A 175 -24.22 30.92 -6.81
C VAL A 175 -25.21 30.56 -7.93
N PRO A 176 -24.79 30.03 -9.09
CA PRO A 176 -25.72 29.64 -10.15
C PRO A 176 -26.69 28.52 -9.76
N LEU A 177 -26.28 27.60 -8.87
CA LEU A 177 -27.10 26.46 -8.42
C LEU A 177 -28.21 26.86 -7.45
N VAL A 178 -28.08 28.03 -6.83
CA VAL A 178 -29.08 28.60 -5.93
C VAL A 178 -30.01 29.53 -6.71
N GLN A 179 -29.48 30.29 -7.68
CA GLN A 179 -30.26 31.21 -8.51
C GLN A 179 -31.08 30.51 -9.59
N GLY A 180 -30.62 29.38 -10.14
CA GLY A 180 -31.36 28.58 -11.13
C GLY A 180 -32.48 27.70 -10.56
N ARG A 181 -32.92 27.94 -9.32
CA ARG A 181 -33.97 27.18 -8.62
C ARG A 181 -35.25 28.02 -8.34
N GLU A 182 -35.34 29.24 -8.84
CA GLU A 182 -36.49 30.15 -8.65
C GLU A 182 -37.52 30.15 -9.82
N ASP A 183 -37.41 29.23 -10.78
CA ASP A 183 -38.40 29.04 -11.87
C ASP A 183 -39.27 27.78 -11.65
#